data_AF-X1AZV8-F1
#
_entry.id   AF-X1AZV8-F1
#
_cell.length_a   1.000
_cell.length_b   1.000
_cell.length_c   1.000
_cell.angle_alpha   90.00
_cell.angle_beta   90.00
_cell.angle_gamma   90.00
#
_symmetry.space_group_name_H-M   'P 1'
#
loop_
_entity.id
_entity.type
_entity.pdbx_description
1 polymer ?
#
loop_
_entity_poly.entity_id
_entity_poly.type
_entity_poly.pdbx_seq_one_letter_code
_entity_poly.pdbx_strand_id
1 'polypeptide(L)'
;LSLERILNILYEMREKKYEIDNIELERSYFWPGSHFLKVYDVKNYKALDLPKKVAVLHTSSNKMRNQLKDFVRERVKKIETSFGITNVLRGRDARKYEKCCKYASEFSKKKRQILFEEIFDGEIIANHNHCDLKGLNEAIIGCDVVDEGEISVISLTNRAYLVKGKKNLSSEKIEECFGSRSIEEWAHNYLLNLNMVSHGGGHELPGVDHLEKVIFFPKGRIFVLKCGSRIEAYEDMWNFPRGYRVEG
;
A
#
# COMPACT_ATOMS: atom_id res chain seq x y z
N LEU A 1 17.64 -8.32 20.35
CA LEU A 1 18.31 -9.42 19.61
C LEU A 1 19.51 -8.88 18.85
N SER A 2 20.54 -9.71 18.63
CA SER A 2 21.65 -9.40 17.71
C SER A 2 21.23 -9.64 16.25
N LEU A 3 21.92 -9.00 15.29
CA LEU A 3 21.69 -9.23 13.85
C LEU A 3 21.88 -10.71 13.47
N GLU A 4 22.96 -11.32 13.97
CA GLU A 4 23.27 -12.73 13.73
C GLU A 4 22.12 -13.66 14.17
N ARG A 5 21.51 -13.42 15.34
CA ARG A 5 20.37 -14.21 15.79
C ARG A 5 19.16 -14.06 14.86
N ILE A 6 18.87 -12.85 14.39
CA ILE A 6 17.78 -12.61 13.43
C ILE A 6 18.06 -13.35 12.12
N LEU A 7 19.30 -13.30 11.62
CA LEU A 7 19.68 -14.01 10.39
C LEU A 7 19.57 -15.53 10.52
N ASN A 8 19.95 -16.10 11.68
CA ASN A 8 19.81 -17.53 11.95
C ASN A 8 18.34 -17.95 11.99
N ILE A 9 17.48 -17.18 12.68
CA ILE A 9 16.03 -17.45 12.68
C ILE A 9 15.48 -17.40 11.25
N LEU A 10 15.81 -16.36 10.48
CA LEU A 10 15.38 -16.24 9.08
C LEU A 10 15.87 -17.38 8.20
N TYR A 11 17.05 -17.95 8.49
CA TYR A 11 17.56 -19.14 7.80
C TYR A 11 16.74 -20.38 8.16
N GLU A 12 16.52 -20.65 9.44
CA GLU A 12 15.69 -21.77 9.91
C GLU A 12 14.25 -21.70 9.39
N MET A 13 13.69 -20.48 9.33
CA MET A 13 12.36 -20.23 8.76
C MET A 13 12.23 -20.61 7.29
N ARG A 14 13.33 -20.68 6.51
CA ARG A 14 13.28 -21.12 5.10
C ARG A 14 13.12 -22.62 4.96
N GLU A 15 13.55 -23.36 5.97
CA GLU A 15 13.46 -24.83 6.01
C GLU A 15 12.12 -25.31 6.58
N LYS A 16 11.48 -24.48 7.42
CA LYS A 16 10.14 -24.75 7.96
C LYS A 16 9.04 -24.49 6.92
N LYS A 17 7.97 -25.27 7.01
CA LYS A 17 6.73 -25.04 6.26
C LYS A 17 5.73 -24.31 7.13
N TYR A 18 5.22 -23.20 6.63
CA TYR A 18 4.14 -22.45 7.26
C TYR A 18 2.93 -22.47 6.34
N GLU A 19 1.74 -22.60 6.92
CA GLU A 19 0.49 -22.67 6.17
C GLU A 19 -0.57 -21.78 6.80
N ILE A 20 -1.41 -21.18 5.95
CA ILE A 20 -2.64 -20.50 6.34
C ILE A 20 -3.75 -21.10 5.49
N ASP A 21 -4.77 -21.69 6.11
CA ASP A 21 -5.89 -22.34 5.41
C ASP A 21 -5.44 -23.37 4.34
N ASN A 22 -4.43 -24.19 4.67
CA ASN A 22 -3.77 -25.16 3.77
C ASN A 22 -3.04 -24.54 2.56
N ILE A 23 -2.70 -23.26 2.64
CA ILE A 23 -1.88 -22.57 1.64
C ILE A 23 -0.48 -22.35 2.24
N GLU A 24 0.52 -23.03 1.69
CA GLU A 24 1.93 -22.82 2.04
C GLU A 24 2.35 -21.35 1.78
N LEU A 25 3.01 -20.75 2.76
CA LEU A 25 3.59 -19.41 2.65
C LEU A 25 4.82 -19.44 1.74
N GLU A 26 4.94 -18.44 0.87
CA GLU A 26 6.13 -18.26 0.06
C GLU A 26 7.37 -18.06 0.94
N ARG A 27 8.40 -18.89 0.71
CA ARG A 27 9.69 -18.85 1.45
C ARG A 27 10.55 -17.62 1.15
N SER A 28 10.22 -16.89 0.08
CA SER A 28 10.85 -15.62 -0.28
C SER A 28 10.15 -14.48 0.45
N TYR A 29 10.46 -14.34 1.75
CA TYR A 29 9.77 -13.40 2.64
C TYR A 29 10.02 -11.92 2.28
N PHE A 30 11.18 -11.62 1.68
CA PHE A 30 11.65 -10.27 1.32
C PHE A 30 12.05 -10.18 -0.16
N TRP A 31 11.07 -10.31 -1.07
CA TRP A 31 11.31 -10.10 -2.50
C TRP A 31 11.99 -8.74 -2.78
N PRO A 32 12.93 -8.66 -3.75
CA PRO A 32 13.50 -7.39 -4.18
C PRO A 32 12.41 -6.36 -4.49
N GLY A 33 12.58 -5.15 -3.98
CA GLY A 33 11.59 -4.07 -4.10
C GLY A 33 11.39 -3.35 -2.77
N SER A 34 10.14 -3.04 -2.44
CA SER A 34 9.77 -2.32 -1.22
C SER A 34 9.58 -3.21 0.01
N HIS A 35 9.71 -4.54 -0.10
CA HIS A 35 9.54 -5.44 1.05
C HIS A 35 10.80 -5.48 1.92
N PHE A 36 10.65 -5.33 3.23
CA PHE A 36 11.78 -5.29 4.16
C PHE A 36 11.38 -5.74 5.58
N LEU A 37 12.41 -6.07 6.36
CA LEU A 37 12.34 -6.10 7.82
C LEU A 37 13.37 -5.09 8.35
N LYS A 38 12.93 -4.10 9.13
CA LYS A 38 13.80 -3.09 9.72
C LYS A 38 13.61 -3.03 11.22
N VAL A 39 14.71 -2.84 11.96
CA VAL A 39 14.72 -2.61 13.40
C VAL A 39 15.19 -1.20 13.65
N TYR A 40 14.42 -0.45 14.44
CA TYR A 40 14.63 0.97 14.71
C TYR A 40 14.88 1.21 16.19
N ASP A 41 15.75 2.18 16.50
CA ASP A 41 15.83 2.76 17.83
C ASP A 41 14.73 3.81 18.01
N VAL A 42 13.99 3.73 19.11
CA VAL A 42 12.86 4.60 19.40
C VAL A 42 13.32 5.87 20.10
N LYS A 43 13.19 7.02 19.44
CA LYS A 43 13.57 8.33 20.01
C LYS A 43 12.63 8.81 21.11
N ASN A 44 11.31 8.66 20.92
CA ASN A 44 10.29 9.12 21.87
C ASN A 44 9.51 7.92 22.45
N TYR A 45 10.19 7.09 23.24
CA TYR A 45 9.62 5.86 23.77
C TYR A 45 8.47 6.09 24.77
N LYS A 46 8.42 7.25 25.45
CA LYS A 46 7.39 7.55 26.46
C LYS A 46 6.02 7.91 25.87
N ALA A 47 5.94 8.35 24.62
CA ALA A 47 4.68 8.82 24.03
C ALA A 47 3.61 7.71 23.87
N LEU A 48 4.06 6.46 23.78
CA LEU A 48 3.24 5.27 23.55
C LEU A 48 3.69 4.08 24.42
N ASP A 49 4.46 4.34 25.49
CA ASP A 49 5.08 3.31 26.34
C ASP A 49 5.81 2.21 25.54
N LEU A 50 6.63 2.63 24.59
CA LEU A 50 7.29 1.73 23.64
C LEU A 50 8.62 1.19 24.19
N PRO A 51 9.06 0.00 23.76
CA PRO A 51 10.43 -0.44 23.99
C PRO A 51 11.44 0.47 23.30
N LYS A 52 12.70 0.42 23.74
CA LYS A 52 13.81 1.17 23.10
C LYS A 52 14.03 0.80 21.63
N LYS A 53 13.57 -0.40 21.21
CA LYS A 53 13.67 -0.88 19.84
C LYS A 53 12.33 -1.41 19.36
N VAL A 54 11.96 -1.05 18.14
CA VAL A 54 10.74 -1.54 17.45
C VAL A 54 11.13 -2.07 16.08
N ALA A 55 10.46 -3.11 15.62
CA ALA A 55 10.67 -3.66 14.29
C ALA A 55 9.45 -3.39 13.39
N VAL A 56 9.70 -3.18 12.10
CA VAL A 56 8.68 -3.03 11.06
C VAL A 56 8.91 -4.08 9.99
N LEU A 57 7.90 -4.93 9.79
CA LEU A 57 7.84 -5.92 8.73
C LEU A 57 6.92 -5.41 7.61
N HIS A 58 7.51 -5.10 6.46
CA HIS A 58 6.79 -4.68 5.26
C HIS A 58 6.84 -5.80 4.22
N THR A 59 5.71 -6.45 3.96
CA THR A 59 5.60 -7.54 2.98
C THR A 59 4.15 -7.69 2.51
N SER A 60 3.96 -8.48 1.45
CA SER A 60 2.67 -8.78 0.84
C SER A 60 2.50 -10.27 0.57
N SER A 61 1.35 -10.65 0.00
CA SER A 61 1.09 -12.01 -0.47
C SER A 61 1.05 -12.05 -2.00
N ASN A 62 2.15 -12.45 -2.65
CA ASN A 62 2.22 -12.48 -4.11
C ASN A 62 1.25 -13.52 -4.70
N LYS A 63 1.13 -14.70 -4.09
CA LYS A 63 0.14 -15.71 -4.48
C LYS A 63 -1.27 -15.14 -4.53
N MET A 64 -1.72 -14.47 -3.46
CA MET A 64 -3.05 -13.85 -3.43
C MET A 64 -3.18 -12.74 -4.49
N ARG A 65 -2.16 -11.87 -4.61
CA ARG A 65 -2.13 -10.81 -5.63
C ARG A 65 -2.27 -11.38 -7.04
N ASN A 66 -1.53 -12.45 -7.35
CA ASN A 66 -1.53 -13.07 -8.67
C ASN A 66 -2.91 -13.70 -8.96
N GLN A 67 -3.49 -14.43 -8.01
CA GLN A 67 -4.85 -14.97 -8.13
C GLN A 67 -5.89 -13.87 -8.39
N LEU A 68 -5.81 -12.74 -7.68
CA LEU A 68 -6.69 -11.59 -7.91
C LEU A 68 -6.49 -10.98 -9.31
N LYS A 69 -5.23 -10.85 -9.76
CA LYS A 69 -4.93 -10.35 -11.11
C LYS A 69 -5.49 -11.27 -12.19
N ASP A 70 -5.35 -12.58 -12.03
CA ASP A 70 -5.85 -13.56 -13.00
C ASP A 70 -7.39 -13.56 -13.01
N PHE A 71 -8.02 -13.50 -11.82
CA PHE A 71 -9.48 -13.34 -11.70
C PHE A 71 -9.99 -12.13 -12.49
N VAL A 72 -9.34 -10.97 -12.35
CA VAL A 72 -9.72 -9.76 -13.08
C VAL A 72 -9.53 -9.97 -14.58
N ARG A 73 -8.36 -10.45 -15.01
CA ARG A 73 -8.04 -10.65 -16.43
C ARG A 73 -9.06 -11.52 -17.16
N GLU A 74 -9.56 -12.56 -16.51
CA GLU A 74 -10.51 -13.52 -17.10
C GLU A 74 -11.95 -13.00 -17.16
N ARG A 75 -12.35 -12.10 -16.26
CA ARG A 75 -13.77 -11.78 -16.01
C ARG A 75 -14.14 -10.32 -16.28
N VAL A 76 -13.16 -9.51 -16.64
CA VAL A 76 -13.36 -8.08 -16.80
C VAL A 76 -14.15 -7.74 -18.05
N LYS A 77 -15.04 -6.75 -17.91
CA LYS A 77 -15.67 -6.06 -19.04
C LYS A 77 -14.93 -4.77 -19.29
N LYS A 78 -14.69 -4.47 -20.56
CA LYS A 78 -14.12 -3.19 -20.98
C LYS A 78 -15.24 -2.18 -21.18
N ILE A 79 -15.10 -1.00 -20.59
CA ILE A 79 -16.00 0.13 -20.82
C ILE A 79 -15.18 1.34 -21.24
N GLU A 80 -15.75 2.19 -22.08
CA GLU A 80 -15.16 3.48 -22.42
C GLU A 80 -15.49 4.50 -21.32
N THR A 81 -14.50 5.29 -20.94
CA THR A 81 -14.63 6.38 -19.96
C THR A 81 -13.91 7.61 -20.50
N SER A 82 -14.10 8.77 -19.86
CA SER A 82 -13.31 9.98 -20.15
C SER A 82 -11.79 9.79 -19.94
N PHE A 83 -11.39 8.70 -19.26
CA PHE A 83 -9.99 8.33 -19.01
C PHE A 83 -9.52 7.17 -19.92
N GLY A 84 -10.26 6.85 -20.99
CA GLY A 84 -9.98 5.74 -21.90
C GLY A 84 -10.69 4.43 -21.50
N ILE A 85 -10.30 3.33 -22.14
CA ILE A 85 -10.89 2.01 -21.86
C ILE A 85 -10.49 1.56 -20.45
N THR A 86 -11.50 1.36 -19.61
CA THR A 86 -11.36 0.88 -18.24
C THR A 86 -11.92 -0.53 -18.10
N ASN A 87 -11.23 -1.30 -17.25
CA ASN A 87 -11.51 -2.67 -16.91
C ASN A 87 -12.44 -2.71 -15.68
N VAL A 88 -13.68 -3.17 -15.84
CA VAL A 88 -14.68 -3.24 -14.76
C VAL A 88 -15.22 -4.65 -14.52
N LEU A 89 -15.40 -5.01 -13.25
CA LEU A 89 -16.17 -6.17 -12.83
C LEU A 89 -17.59 -5.73 -12.50
N ARG A 90 -18.59 -6.56 -12.82
CA ARG A 90 -20.01 -6.25 -12.56
C ARG A 90 -20.76 -7.43 -11.94
N GLY A 91 -21.83 -7.14 -11.22
CA GLY A 91 -22.76 -8.14 -10.71
C GLY A 91 -22.09 -9.21 -9.85
N ARG A 92 -22.24 -10.49 -10.24
CA ARG A 92 -21.71 -11.63 -9.48
C ARG A 92 -20.18 -11.65 -9.43
N ASP A 93 -19.50 -11.24 -10.50
CA ASP A 93 -18.03 -11.24 -10.54
C ASP A 93 -17.45 -10.18 -9.61
N ALA A 94 -18.05 -8.99 -9.52
CA ALA A 94 -17.64 -7.94 -8.58
C ALA A 94 -17.78 -8.41 -7.12
N ARG A 95 -18.92 -9.01 -6.76
CA ARG A 95 -19.14 -9.58 -5.42
C ARG A 95 -18.19 -10.74 -5.09
N LYS A 96 -17.83 -11.55 -6.08
CA LYS A 96 -16.86 -12.63 -5.89
C LYS A 96 -15.45 -12.07 -5.70
N TYR A 97 -15.07 -11.06 -6.48
CA TYR A 97 -13.79 -10.37 -6.34
C TYR A 97 -13.64 -9.72 -4.97
N GLU A 98 -14.66 -9.02 -4.47
CA GLU A 98 -14.67 -8.44 -3.12
C GLU A 98 -14.40 -9.50 -2.04
N LYS A 99 -15.05 -10.68 -2.13
CA LYS A 99 -14.79 -11.80 -1.21
C LYS A 99 -13.34 -12.28 -1.30
N CYS A 100 -12.78 -12.38 -2.50
CA CYS A 100 -11.38 -12.75 -2.69
C CYS A 100 -10.42 -11.68 -2.13
N CYS A 101 -10.72 -10.39 -2.29
CA CYS A 101 -9.94 -9.30 -1.70
C CYS A 101 -9.96 -9.35 -0.18
N LYS A 102 -11.14 -9.52 0.43
CA LYS A 102 -11.28 -9.67 1.89
C LYS A 102 -10.46 -10.85 2.41
N TYR A 103 -10.51 -11.99 1.72
CA TYR A 103 -9.67 -13.13 2.05
C TYR A 103 -8.17 -12.80 1.93
N ALA A 104 -7.74 -12.18 0.83
CA ALA A 104 -6.35 -11.79 0.61
C ALA A 104 -5.84 -10.78 1.65
N SER A 105 -6.69 -9.87 2.10
CA SER A 105 -6.41 -8.88 3.15
C SER A 105 -6.08 -9.58 4.46
N GLU A 106 -6.95 -10.47 4.92
CA GLU A 106 -6.77 -11.23 6.16
C GLU A 106 -5.60 -12.21 6.07
N PHE A 107 -5.44 -12.88 4.93
CA PHE A 107 -4.28 -13.74 4.67
C PHE A 107 -2.97 -12.98 4.81
N SER A 108 -2.89 -11.75 4.28
CA SER A 108 -1.67 -10.94 4.34
C SER A 108 -1.35 -10.48 5.76
N LYS A 109 -2.37 -10.12 6.56
CA LYS A 109 -2.21 -9.79 7.99
C LYS A 109 -1.72 -10.99 8.80
N LYS A 110 -2.35 -12.15 8.63
CA LYS A 110 -1.96 -13.40 9.30
C LYS A 110 -0.54 -13.84 8.92
N LYS A 111 -0.19 -13.73 7.63
CA LYS A 111 1.19 -13.99 7.16
C LYS A 111 2.18 -13.10 7.91
N ARG A 112 1.93 -11.79 7.99
CA ARG A 112 2.83 -10.86 8.70
C ARG A 112 2.95 -11.22 10.18
N GLN A 113 1.84 -11.55 10.83
CA GLN A 113 1.81 -11.95 12.23
C GLN A 113 2.68 -13.20 12.48
N ILE A 114 2.44 -14.30 11.75
CA ILE A 114 3.22 -15.55 11.88
C ILE A 114 4.72 -15.28 11.68
N LEU A 115 5.06 -14.54 10.62
CA LEU A 115 6.47 -14.24 10.33
C LEU A 115 7.11 -13.36 11.40
N PHE A 116 6.35 -12.46 12.01
CA PHE A 116 6.87 -11.55 13.02
C PHE A 116 7.07 -12.26 14.37
N GLU A 117 6.09 -13.05 14.78
CA GLU A 117 6.11 -13.84 16.03
C GLU A 117 7.21 -14.90 16.04
N GLU A 118 7.57 -15.44 14.87
CA GLU A 118 8.71 -16.37 14.77
C GLU A 118 10.07 -15.68 14.98
N ILE A 119 10.16 -14.38 14.66
CA ILE A 119 11.43 -13.63 14.72
C ILE A 119 11.58 -12.90 16.06
N PHE A 120 10.48 -12.40 16.62
CA PHE A 120 10.48 -11.52 17.77
C PHE A 120 9.45 -11.94 18.82
N ASP A 121 9.89 -11.95 20.08
CA ASP A 121 8.99 -11.94 21.23
C ASP A 121 8.51 -10.51 21.47
N GLY A 122 7.20 -10.25 21.41
CA GLY A 122 6.65 -8.93 21.68
C GLY A 122 5.21 -8.74 21.23
N GLU A 123 4.71 -7.51 21.39
CA GLU A 123 3.36 -7.12 21.02
C GLU A 123 3.30 -6.47 19.64
N ILE A 124 2.22 -6.73 18.91
CA ILE A 124 1.95 -6.09 17.61
C ILE A 124 1.28 -4.75 17.86
N ILE A 125 1.97 -3.66 17.50
CA ILE A 125 1.44 -2.28 17.66
C ILE A 125 0.41 -1.96 16.56
N ALA A 126 0.69 -2.34 15.31
CA ALA A 126 -0.16 -2.08 14.15
C ALA A 126 0.10 -3.12 13.05
N ASN A 127 -0.95 -3.51 12.31
CA ASN A 127 -0.87 -4.49 11.22
C ASN A 127 -1.84 -4.15 10.07
N HIS A 128 -1.59 -3.02 9.40
CA HIS A 128 -2.46 -2.49 8.35
C HIS A 128 -2.09 -2.99 6.96
N ASN A 129 -3.09 -3.01 6.07
CA ASN A 129 -2.89 -3.15 4.63
C ASN A 129 -3.02 -1.77 3.98
N HIS A 130 -1.98 -1.32 3.30
CA HIS A 130 -1.98 -0.04 2.59
C HIS A 130 -2.45 -0.16 1.11
N CYS A 131 -2.76 -1.38 0.67
CA CYS A 131 -3.38 -1.69 -0.61
C CYS A 131 -4.51 -2.69 -0.36
N ASP A 132 -5.75 -2.23 -0.33
CA ASP A 132 -6.90 -3.05 0.03
C ASP A 132 -8.21 -2.56 -0.61
N LEU A 133 -9.25 -3.38 -0.56
CA LEU A 133 -10.61 -3.03 -0.96
C LEU A 133 -11.50 -2.89 0.28
N LYS A 134 -11.98 -1.68 0.57
CA LYS A 134 -12.89 -1.43 1.71
C LYS A 134 -14.34 -1.72 1.36
N GLY A 135 -14.70 -1.54 0.09
CA GLY A 135 -16.04 -1.85 -0.43
C GLY A 135 -15.99 -2.10 -1.94
N LEU A 136 -17.13 -2.52 -2.53
CA LEU A 136 -17.20 -2.91 -3.95
C LEU A 136 -16.65 -1.86 -4.93
N ASN A 137 -16.72 -0.57 -4.57
CA ASN A 137 -16.25 0.55 -5.38
C ASN A 137 -15.21 1.42 -4.64
N GLU A 138 -14.59 0.90 -3.59
CA GLU A 138 -13.65 1.66 -2.76
C GLU A 138 -12.36 0.87 -2.56
N ALA A 139 -11.29 1.39 -3.14
CA ALA A 139 -9.94 0.85 -2.99
C ALA A 139 -9.05 1.87 -2.28
N ILE A 140 -8.24 1.36 -1.36
CA ILE A 140 -7.15 2.07 -0.72
C ILE A 140 -5.87 1.67 -1.43
N ILE A 141 -5.08 2.65 -1.87
CA ILE A 141 -3.81 2.41 -2.56
C ILE A 141 -2.77 3.38 -2.03
N GLY A 142 -1.72 2.84 -1.42
CA GLY A 142 -0.59 3.63 -0.91
C GLY A 142 -0.91 4.48 0.31
N CYS A 143 -1.92 4.12 1.09
CA CYS A 143 -2.32 4.80 2.32
C CYS A 143 -2.98 3.82 3.27
N ASP A 144 -3.10 4.17 4.55
CA ASP A 144 -3.92 3.46 5.53
C ASP A 144 -5.17 4.29 5.81
N VAL A 145 -6.33 3.64 5.90
CA VAL A 145 -7.53 4.23 6.49
C VAL A 145 -7.60 3.75 7.94
N VAL A 146 -7.58 4.71 8.85
CA VAL A 146 -7.47 4.47 10.30
C VAL A 146 -8.59 5.15 11.07
N ASP A 147 -9.05 4.50 12.13
CA ASP A 147 -10.01 5.13 13.04
C ASP A 147 -9.31 6.21 13.90
N GLU A 148 -10.11 7.10 14.48
CA GLU A 148 -9.56 8.14 15.36
C GLU A 148 -8.92 7.48 16.60
N GLY A 149 -7.66 7.84 16.87
CA GLY A 149 -6.86 7.26 17.95
C GLY A 149 -6.12 5.97 17.60
N GLU A 150 -6.48 5.28 16.50
CA GLU A 150 -5.80 4.08 16.02
C GLU A 150 -4.38 4.40 15.55
N ILE A 151 -3.42 3.50 15.76
CA ILE A 151 -2.03 3.69 15.36
C ILE A 151 -1.79 3.15 13.95
N SER A 152 -1.13 3.94 13.11
CA SER A 152 -0.56 3.50 11.83
C SER A 152 0.93 3.81 11.75
N VAL A 153 1.59 3.20 10.77
CA VAL A 153 3.04 3.25 10.55
C VAL A 153 3.32 3.93 9.22
N ILE A 154 4.04 5.05 9.27
CA ILE A 154 4.60 5.70 8.07
C ILE A 154 6.05 5.25 7.92
N SER A 155 6.36 4.50 6.86
CA SER A 155 7.72 4.00 6.62
C SER A 155 8.45 4.79 5.54
N LEU A 156 9.63 5.31 5.88
CA LEU A 156 10.58 5.94 4.96
C LEU A 156 11.81 5.05 4.73
N THR A 157 12.74 5.50 3.90
CA THR A 157 13.98 4.78 3.60
C THR A 157 14.81 4.48 4.86
N ASN A 158 14.99 5.46 5.75
CA ASN A 158 15.85 5.36 6.93
C ASN A 158 15.13 5.62 8.27
N ARG A 159 13.85 5.98 8.24
CA ARG A 159 13.04 6.34 9.41
C ARG A 159 11.67 5.70 9.29
N ALA A 160 10.98 5.57 10.43
CA ALA A 160 9.57 5.25 10.48
C ALA A 160 8.93 6.08 11.59
N TYR A 161 7.66 6.41 11.40
CA TYR A 161 6.87 7.15 12.38
C TYR A 161 5.64 6.34 12.74
N LEU A 162 5.32 6.32 14.03
CA LEU A 162 4.01 5.91 14.52
C LEU A 162 3.15 7.14 14.62
N VAL A 163 1.97 7.08 14.00
CA VAL A 163 1.02 8.18 13.99
C VAL A 163 -0.33 7.69 14.49
N LYS A 164 -1.07 8.57 15.16
CA LYS A 164 -2.45 8.29 15.56
C LYS A 164 -3.41 8.88 14.52
N GLY A 165 -4.41 8.11 14.13
CA GLY A 165 -5.50 8.56 13.29
C GLY A 165 -6.20 9.76 13.91
N LYS A 166 -6.46 10.76 13.07
CA LYS A 166 -7.22 11.98 13.39
C LYS A 166 -7.95 12.43 12.14
N LYS A 167 -9.06 13.15 12.33
CA LYS A 167 -9.73 13.87 11.23
C LYS A 167 -8.74 14.73 10.48
N ASN A 168 -8.57 14.44 9.21
CA ASN A 168 -7.49 15.03 8.41
C ASN A 168 -7.90 15.47 7.01
N LEU A 169 -9.18 15.34 6.66
CA LEU A 169 -9.77 15.91 5.46
C LEU A 169 -10.76 17.01 5.85
N SER A 170 -10.45 18.25 5.46
CA SER A 170 -11.38 19.38 5.57
C SER A 170 -12.15 19.56 4.26
N SER A 171 -13.29 20.26 4.30
CA SER A 171 -14.04 20.60 3.08
C SER A 171 -13.16 21.34 2.08
N GLU A 172 -12.35 22.30 2.55
CA GLU A 172 -11.39 23.03 1.71
C GLU A 172 -10.40 22.08 1.03
N LYS A 173 -9.86 21.09 1.75
CA LYS A 173 -8.91 20.13 1.16
C LYS A 173 -9.58 19.20 0.15
N ILE A 174 -10.82 18.78 0.42
CA ILE A 174 -11.63 18.00 -0.51
C ILE A 174 -11.88 18.82 -1.78
N GLU A 175 -12.34 20.06 -1.65
CA GLU A 175 -12.56 20.96 -2.79
C GLU A 175 -11.26 21.19 -3.58
N GLU A 176 -10.12 21.41 -2.93
CA GLU A 176 -8.82 21.53 -3.58
C GLU A 176 -8.47 20.28 -4.41
N CYS A 177 -8.71 19.07 -3.87
CA CYS A 177 -8.42 17.82 -4.56
C CYS A 177 -9.34 17.58 -5.77
N PHE A 178 -10.58 18.05 -5.74
CA PHE A 178 -11.53 17.90 -6.85
C PHE A 178 -11.48 19.07 -7.84
N GLY A 179 -10.90 20.21 -7.43
CA GLY A 179 -10.75 21.43 -8.24
C GLY A 179 -12.12 21.97 -8.67
N SER A 180 -12.31 22.17 -9.97
CA SER A 180 -13.57 22.66 -10.53
C SER A 180 -14.67 21.60 -10.68
N ARG A 181 -14.44 20.36 -10.21
CA ARG A 181 -15.38 19.25 -10.38
C ARG A 181 -16.38 19.23 -9.23
N SER A 182 -17.67 19.10 -9.55
CA SER A 182 -18.71 18.88 -8.55
C SER A 182 -18.56 17.49 -7.93
N ILE A 183 -18.61 17.42 -6.61
CA ILE A 183 -18.69 16.18 -5.85
C ILE A 183 -20.13 15.99 -5.35
N GLU A 184 -20.64 14.77 -5.42
CA GLU A 184 -21.97 14.47 -4.87
C GLU A 184 -21.92 14.60 -3.33
N GLU A 185 -23.00 15.12 -2.73
CA GLU A 185 -23.05 15.43 -1.29
C GLU A 185 -22.69 14.23 -0.40
N TRP A 186 -23.16 13.03 -0.76
CA TRP A 186 -22.83 11.81 -0.01
C TRP A 186 -21.34 11.48 -0.05
N ALA A 187 -20.66 11.71 -1.18
CA ALA A 187 -19.23 11.44 -1.34
C ALA A 187 -18.40 12.46 -0.57
N HIS A 188 -18.83 13.73 -0.58
CA HIS A 188 -18.21 14.77 0.24
C HIS A 188 -18.31 14.45 1.74
N ASN A 189 -19.51 14.08 2.21
CA ASN A 189 -19.72 13.68 3.60
C ASN A 189 -18.96 12.41 3.99
N TYR A 190 -18.81 11.46 3.06
CA TYR A 190 -17.98 10.28 3.25
C TYR A 190 -16.51 10.66 3.49
N LEU A 191 -15.94 11.48 2.61
CA LEU A 191 -14.54 11.92 2.69
C LEU A 191 -14.25 12.74 3.96
N LEU A 192 -15.17 13.60 4.39
CA LEU A 192 -15.03 14.36 5.65
C LEU A 192 -14.89 13.48 6.90
N ASN A 193 -15.40 12.25 6.85
CA ASN A 193 -15.34 11.31 7.96
C ASN A 193 -14.23 10.25 7.80
N LEU A 194 -13.47 10.30 6.70
CA LEU A 194 -12.38 9.39 6.44
C LEU A 194 -11.08 9.96 7.05
N ASN A 195 -10.35 9.14 7.81
CA ASN A 195 -8.98 9.49 8.20
C ASN A 195 -8.00 8.66 7.36
N MET A 196 -7.21 9.34 6.55
CA MET A 196 -6.22 8.69 5.69
C MET A 196 -4.81 9.08 6.06
N VAL A 197 -3.95 8.10 6.30
CA VAL A 197 -2.54 8.32 6.60
C VAL A 197 -1.70 7.79 5.43
N SER A 198 -0.65 8.51 5.04
CA SER A 198 0.28 7.99 4.04
C SER A 198 1.04 6.78 4.58
N HIS A 199 1.17 5.71 3.79
CA HIS A 199 1.93 4.53 4.24
C HIS A 199 3.46 4.77 4.24
N GLY A 200 3.92 5.81 3.53
CA GLY A 200 5.33 6.14 3.37
C GLY A 200 5.55 7.40 2.53
N GLY A 201 6.82 7.72 2.27
CA GLY A 201 7.23 8.92 1.53
C GLY A 201 7.00 8.84 0.02
N GLY A 202 6.59 7.68 -0.49
CA GLY A 202 6.40 7.44 -1.91
C GLY A 202 7.73 7.35 -2.68
N HIS A 203 7.60 7.37 -4.00
CA HIS A 203 8.73 7.29 -4.91
C HIS A 203 9.07 8.67 -5.48
N GLU A 204 10.35 8.95 -5.63
CA GLU A 204 10.83 9.98 -6.54
C GLU A 204 11.05 9.38 -7.92
N LEU A 205 10.87 10.21 -8.95
CA LEU A 205 11.23 9.90 -10.32
C LEU A 205 12.48 10.73 -10.63
N PRO A 206 13.69 10.15 -10.50
CA PRO A 206 14.93 10.92 -10.67
C PRO A 206 14.99 11.60 -12.04
N GLY A 207 15.31 12.89 -12.04
CA GLY A 207 15.39 13.69 -13.27
C GLY A 207 14.05 14.18 -13.83
N VAL A 208 12.93 13.94 -13.12
CA VAL A 208 11.61 14.51 -13.46
C VAL A 208 11.32 15.68 -12.53
N ASP A 209 11.08 16.86 -13.09
CA ASP A 209 10.73 18.06 -12.34
C ASP A 209 9.25 18.00 -11.92
N HIS A 210 8.36 17.75 -12.88
CA HIS A 210 6.92 17.55 -12.64
C HIS A 210 6.22 16.88 -13.83
N LEU A 211 5.00 16.40 -13.59
CA LEU A 211 4.08 15.95 -14.62
C LEU A 211 3.43 17.16 -15.29
N GLU A 212 3.66 17.35 -16.59
CA GLU A 212 3.06 18.44 -17.38
C GLU A 212 1.60 18.13 -17.68
N LYS A 213 1.32 16.94 -18.21
CA LYS A 213 -0.05 16.47 -18.49
C LYS A 213 -0.12 14.98 -18.74
N VAL A 214 -1.34 14.44 -18.66
CA VAL A 214 -1.68 13.09 -19.12
C VAL A 214 -2.58 13.19 -20.33
N ILE A 215 -2.18 12.57 -21.45
CA ILE A 215 -2.98 12.48 -22.67
C ILE A 215 -3.65 11.11 -22.70
N PHE A 216 -4.98 11.08 -22.74
CA PHE A 216 -5.75 9.84 -22.83
C PHE A 216 -6.14 9.55 -24.28
N PHE A 217 -6.09 8.27 -24.67
CA PHE A 217 -6.60 7.74 -25.94
C PHE A 217 -7.32 6.41 -25.66
N PRO A 218 -8.15 5.89 -26.58
CA PRO A 218 -9.02 4.75 -26.27
C PRO A 218 -8.29 3.55 -25.64
N LYS A 219 -7.08 3.21 -26.11
CA LYS A 219 -6.33 2.03 -25.65
C LYS A 219 -5.26 2.33 -24.59
N GLY A 220 -5.13 3.56 -24.08
CA GLY A 220 -4.07 3.89 -23.14
C GLY A 220 -3.95 5.35 -22.78
N ARG A 221 -2.79 5.70 -22.23
CA ARG A 221 -2.44 7.06 -21.84
C ARG A 221 -0.96 7.31 -22.05
N ILE A 222 -0.60 8.57 -22.29
CA ILE A 222 0.78 9.05 -22.33
C ILE A 222 0.96 10.05 -21.20
N PHE A 223 2.01 9.84 -20.40
CA PHE A 223 2.50 10.78 -19.40
C PHE A 223 3.51 11.70 -20.07
N VAL A 224 3.24 13.00 -20.05
CA VAL A 224 4.17 14.03 -20.53
C VAL A 224 4.85 14.64 -19.32
N LEU A 225 6.18 14.52 -19.24
CA LEU A 225 6.99 14.90 -18.09
C LEU A 225 7.94 16.03 -18.47
N LYS A 226 8.12 16.98 -17.55
CA LYS A 226 9.19 17.97 -17.61
C LYS A 226 10.45 17.39 -16.97
N CYS A 227 11.53 17.32 -17.73
CA CYS A 227 12.82 16.75 -17.30
C CYS A 227 13.95 17.74 -17.60
N GLY A 228 14.12 18.76 -16.75
CA GLY A 228 15.03 19.87 -16.97
C GLY A 228 14.68 20.64 -18.24
N SER A 229 15.62 20.74 -19.19
CA SER A 229 15.38 21.39 -20.48
C SER A 229 14.53 20.57 -21.47
N ARG A 230 14.24 19.31 -21.15
CA ARG A 230 13.54 18.38 -22.05
C ARG A 230 12.08 18.17 -21.64
N ILE A 231 11.27 17.76 -22.61
CA ILE A 231 9.95 17.18 -22.39
C ILE A 231 10.02 15.75 -22.88
N GLU A 232 9.62 14.80 -22.03
CA GLU A 232 9.63 13.38 -22.33
C GLU A 232 8.22 12.81 -22.25
N ALA A 233 7.92 11.80 -23.06
CA ALA A 233 6.59 11.20 -23.16
C ALA A 233 6.69 9.68 -22.98
N TYR A 234 5.89 9.14 -22.05
CA TYR A 234 5.92 7.72 -21.69
C TYR A 234 4.51 7.12 -21.75
N GLU A 235 4.34 6.00 -22.44
CA GLU A 235 3.08 5.23 -22.41
C GLU A 235 2.92 4.42 -21.11
N ASP A 236 4.05 3.97 -20.55
CA ASP A 236 4.09 3.24 -19.30
C ASP A 236 5.25 3.70 -18.41
N MET A 237 4.93 3.99 -17.16
CA MET A 237 5.87 4.40 -16.12
C MET A 237 6.38 3.21 -15.29
N TRP A 238 6.03 1.97 -15.66
CA TRP A 238 6.38 0.77 -14.90
C TRP A 238 7.90 0.57 -14.80
N ASN A 239 8.62 0.76 -15.90
CA ASN A 239 10.07 0.59 -15.97
C ASN A 239 10.85 1.90 -15.72
N PHE A 240 10.15 3.00 -15.45
CA PHE A 240 10.83 4.27 -15.17
C PHE A 240 11.62 4.12 -13.85
N PRO A 241 12.91 4.52 -13.79
CA PRO A 241 13.70 4.44 -12.57
C PRO A 241 13.00 5.13 -11.39
N ARG A 242 12.94 4.48 -10.24
CA ARG A 242 12.30 5.04 -9.04
C ARG A 242 13.30 5.08 -7.90
N GLY A 243 13.47 6.26 -7.30
CA GLY A 243 14.09 6.39 -5.99
C GLY A 243 13.02 6.30 -4.91
N TYR A 244 13.41 5.98 -3.67
CA TYR A 244 12.53 6.16 -2.51
C TYR A 244 12.79 7.54 -1.92
N ARG A 245 11.73 8.30 -1.65
CA ARG A 245 11.91 9.59 -0.99
C ARG A 245 12.49 9.41 0.40
N VAL A 246 13.53 10.20 0.69
CA VAL A 246 14.23 10.18 1.98
C VAL A 246 13.50 11.02 3.02
N GLU A 247 12.69 11.97 2.57
CA GLU A 247 11.85 12.88 3.35
C GLU A 247 10.44 12.93 2.74
N GLY A 248 9.42 13.06 3.60
CA GLY A 248 8.00 13.09 3.23
C GLY A 248 7.29 14.24 3.94
#